data_AF-A0A1S3D6Y8-F1
#
_entry.id   AF-A0A1S3D6Y8-F1
#
_cell.length_a   1.000
_cell.length_b   1.000
_cell.length_c   1.000
_cell.angle_alpha   90.00
_cell.angle_beta   90.00
_cell.angle_gamma   90.00
#
_symmetry.space_group_name_H-M   'P 1'
#
loop_
_entity.id
_entity.type
_entity.pdbx_description
1 polymer ?
#
loop_
_entity_poly.entity_id
_entity_poly.type
_entity_poly.pdbx_seq_one_letter_code
_entity_poly.pdbx_strand_id
1 'polypeptide(L)'
;MVTSPNTYFAQCCLTSATHWDLVQSALPAIDVKSPESRDHVTLKRKKIQKEYERCKKIEHDNFILLKHLDTIMTKCRVDNTWETPPPDFLHRIAMFPVKRRKPPTIEAVAPESPNY
;
A
#
# COMPACT_ATOMS: atom_id res chain seq x y z
N MET A 1 -52.03 87.33 25.67
CA MET A 1 -50.73 86.99 26.28
C MET A 1 -50.47 85.53 25.99
N VAL A 2 -49.60 85.30 25.02
CA VAL A 2 -48.31 84.61 25.17
C VAL A 2 -48.45 83.09 25.01
N THR A 3 -47.71 82.65 24.00
CA THR A 3 -47.47 81.33 23.42
C THR A 3 -47.19 80.20 24.42
N SER A 4 -47.71 79.03 24.04
CA SER A 4 -47.33 77.68 24.49
C SER A 4 -45.82 77.47 24.69
N PRO A 5 -45.40 76.61 25.64
CA PRO A 5 -44.17 75.84 25.52
C PRO A 5 -44.49 74.38 25.18
N ASN A 6 -44.20 74.04 23.94
CA ASN A 6 -44.27 72.70 23.37
C ASN A 6 -43.14 71.83 23.94
N THR A 7 -43.45 70.95 24.90
CA THR A 7 -42.50 70.01 25.54
C THR A 7 -42.27 68.73 24.71
N TYR A 8 -42.19 68.85 23.38
CA TYR A 8 -42.03 67.72 22.45
C TYR A 8 -40.79 67.85 21.56
N PHE A 9 -39.65 68.31 22.08
CA PHE A 9 -38.43 68.41 21.25
C PHE A 9 -37.17 67.76 21.83
N ALA A 10 -37.23 67.04 22.94
CA ALA A 10 -36.02 66.49 23.57
C ALA A 10 -36.12 64.98 23.86
N GLN A 11 -36.73 64.19 22.97
CA GLN A 11 -36.90 62.76 23.22
C GLN A 11 -36.58 61.82 22.05
N CYS A 12 -35.61 62.17 21.19
CA CYS A 12 -35.11 61.26 20.15
C CYS A 12 -33.59 61.29 19.92
N CYS A 13 -32.76 61.50 20.95
CA CYS A 13 -31.29 61.44 20.80
C CYS A 13 -30.59 60.35 21.62
N LEU A 14 -31.28 59.28 22.03
CA LEU A 14 -30.71 58.24 22.90
C LEU A 14 -31.04 56.81 22.46
N THR A 15 -30.87 56.45 21.19
CA THR A 15 -30.93 55.02 20.76
C THR A 15 -30.09 54.66 19.54
N SER A 16 -28.97 55.33 19.29
CA SER A 16 -27.98 54.77 18.37
C SER A 16 -26.59 55.21 18.79
N ALA A 17 -25.77 54.23 19.17
CA ALA A 17 -24.33 54.33 19.17
C ALA A 17 -23.87 55.16 17.96
N THR A 18 -22.89 56.02 18.17
CA THR A 18 -22.45 56.93 17.10
C THR A 18 -22.02 56.09 15.89
N HIS A 19 -22.28 56.57 14.68
CA HIS A 19 -21.85 55.88 13.45
C HIS A 19 -20.37 55.46 13.52
N TRP A 20 -19.56 56.26 14.20
CA TRP A 20 -18.15 56.00 14.48
C TRP A 20 -17.92 54.73 15.31
N ASP A 21 -18.71 54.48 16.35
CA ASP A 21 -18.60 53.28 17.18
C ASP A 21 -18.94 52.01 16.38
N LEU A 22 -19.94 52.10 15.49
CA LEU A 22 -20.31 51.01 14.58
C LEU A 22 -19.23 50.74 13.52
N VAL A 23 -18.61 51.80 13.00
CA VAL A 23 -17.50 51.68 12.05
C VAL A 23 -16.25 51.11 12.73
N GLN A 24 -15.96 51.52 13.96
CA GLN A 24 -14.80 51.02 14.72
C GLN A 24 -14.99 49.58 15.20
N SER A 25 -16.21 49.17 15.51
CA SER A 25 -16.53 47.79 15.93
C SER A 25 -16.79 46.84 14.77
N ALA A 26 -16.80 47.34 13.53
CA ALA A 26 -17.02 46.52 12.34
C ALA A 26 -15.88 45.50 12.15
N LEU A 27 -16.24 44.22 12.19
CA LEU A 27 -15.34 43.13 11.81
C LEU A 27 -15.06 43.17 10.29
N PRO A 28 -13.89 42.70 9.84
CA PRO A 28 -13.60 42.61 8.41
C PRO A 28 -14.69 41.81 7.70
N ALA A 29 -15.24 42.37 6.62
CA ALA A 29 -16.32 41.77 5.84
C ALA A 29 -15.91 40.43 5.17
N ILE A 30 -14.61 40.16 5.10
CA ILE A 30 -14.05 38.95 4.49
C ILE A 30 -13.27 38.20 5.55
N ASP A 31 -13.73 37.00 5.89
CA ASP A 31 -12.97 36.05 6.69
C ASP A 31 -11.78 35.53 5.85
N VAL A 32 -10.56 35.81 6.32
CA VAL A 32 -9.30 35.41 5.65
C VAL A 32 -8.75 34.10 6.23
N LYS A 33 -9.43 33.51 7.23
CA LYS A 33 -8.96 32.28 7.86
C LYS A 33 -9.21 31.09 6.94
N SER A 34 -8.21 30.21 6.88
CA SER A 34 -8.41 28.92 6.24
C SER A 34 -9.50 28.14 7.00
N PRO A 35 -10.46 27.52 6.30
CA PRO A 35 -11.49 26.74 6.96
C PRO A 35 -10.87 25.57 7.72
N GLU A 36 -11.50 25.21 8.83
CA GLU A 36 -11.06 24.07 9.63
C GLU A 36 -11.06 22.77 8.82
N SER A 37 -9.99 21.99 8.97
CA SER A 37 -9.84 20.70 8.30
C SER A 37 -10.93 19.75 8.77
N ARG A 38 -11.76 19.29 7.84
CA ARG A 38 -12.80 18.30 8.12
C ARG A 38 -12.38 16.95 7.55
N ASP A 39 -12.40 15.93 8.37
CA ASP A 39 -11.94 14.58 7.99
C ASP A 39 -12.66 14.02 6.76
N HIS A 40 -13.94 14.33 6.57
CA HIS A 40 -14.70 13.89 5.39
C HIS A 40 -14.25 14.55 4.08
N VAL A 41 -13.53 15.67 4.14
CA VAL A 41 -12.94 16.37 2.99
C VAL A 41 -11.57 15.79 2.65
N THR A 42 -10.78 15.47 3.68
CA THR A 42 -9.39 14.99 3.53
C THR A 42 -9.32 13.48 3.28
N LEU A 43 -10.20 12.70 3.91
CA LEU A 43 -10.16 11.24 3.85
C LEU A 43 -10.97 10.67 2.68
N LYS A 44 -10.26 10.05 1.74
CA LYS A 44 -10.86 9.27 0.66
C LYS A 44 -11.27 7.88 1.16
N ARG A 45 -12.34 7.79 1.95
CA ARG A 45 -12.78 6.55 2.63
C ARG A 45 -12.91 5.35 1.69
N LYS A 46 -13.47 5.53 0.48
CA LYS A 46 -13.56 4.45 -0.54
C LYS A 46 -12.20 3.95 -1.02
N LYS A 47 -11.18 4.82 -1.11
CA LYS A 47 -9.82 4.44 -1.49
C LYS A 47 -9.19 3.55 -0.42
N ILE A 48 -9.34 3.95 0.85
CA ILE A 48 -8.83 3.19 2.00
C ILE A 48 -9.51 1.83 2.08
N GLN A 49 -10.84 1.79 1.92
CA GLN A 49 -11.62 0.56 1.92
C GLN A 49 -11.14 -0.40 0.82
N LYS A 50 -11.01 0.08 -0.42
CA LYS A 50 -10.58 -0.74 -1.56
C LYS A 50 -9.18 -1.31 -1.35
N GLU A 51 -8.27 -0.53 -0.76
CA GLU A 51 -6.92 -1.01 -0.48
C GLU A 51 -6.91 -2.10 0.60
N TYR A 52 -7.71 -1.92 1.66
CA TYR A 52 -7.88 -2.94 2.68
C TYR A 52 -8.43 -4.25 2.10
N GLU A 53 -9.47 -4.18 1.27
CA GLU A 53 -10.03 -5.36 0.59
C GLU A 53 -9.02 -6.04 -0.34
N ARG A 54 -8.22 -5.25 -1.07
CA ARG A 54 -7.15 -5.76 -1.94
C ARG A 54 -6.10 -6.53 -1.13
N CYS A 55 -5.62 -5.95 -0.01
CA CYS A 55 -4.65 -6.60 0.87
C CYS A 55 -5.21 -7.90 1.45
N LYS A 56 -6.44 -7.86 1.95
CA LYS A 56 -7.11 -9.05 2.51
C LYS A 56 -7.25 -10.18 1.48
N LYS A 57 -7.55 -9.84 0.23
CA LYS A 57 -7.59 -10.82 -0.87
C LYS A 57 -6.22 -11.44 -1.10
N ILE A 58 -5.16 -10.62 -1.17
CA ILE A 58 -3.79 -11.10 -1.36
C ILE A 58 -3.36 -12.03 -0.22
N GLU A 59 -3.66 -11.68 1.02
CA GLU A 59 -3.35 -12.51 2.19
C GLU A 59 -4.05 -13.88 2.11
N HIS A 60 -5.32 -13.90 1.73
CA HIS A 60 -6.08 -15.12 1.55
C HIS A 60 -5.53 -15.99 0.41
N ASP A 61 -5.26 -15.39 -0.75
CA ASP A 61 -4.72 -16.09 -1.92
C ASP A 61 -3.32 -16.66 -1.61
N ASN A 62 -2.48 -15.91 -0.89
CA ASN A 62 -1.16 -16.37 -0.43
C ASN A 62 -1.28 -17.55 0.54
N PHE A 63 -2.22 -17.51 1.48
CA PHE A 63 -2.46 -18.62 2.39
C PHE A 63 -2.85 -19.90 1.63
N ILE A 64 -3.78 -19.79 0.68
CA ILE A 64 -4.19 -20.92 -0.17
C ILE A 64 -2.98 -21.45 -0.94
N LEU A 65 -2.23 -20.58 -1.61
CA LEU A 65 -1.04 -20.97 -2.36
C LEU A 65 -0.05 -21.74 -1.48
N LEU A 66 0.25 -21.24 -0.28
CA LEU A 66 1.16 -21.90 0.65
C LEU A 66 0.65 -23.28 1.07
N LYS A 67 -0.66 -23.45 1.31
CA LYS A 67 -1.25 -24.75 1.63
C LYS A 67 -1.16 -25.74 0.47
N HIS A 68 -1.36 -25.25 -0.75
CA HIS A 68 -1.20 -26.07 -1.95
C HIS A 68 0.26 -26.49 -2.16
N LEU A 69 1.20 -25.56 -2.01
CA LEU A 69 2.63 -25.83 -2.12
C LEU A 69 3.08 -26.84 -1.06
N ASP A 70 2.69 -26.65 0.20
CA ASP A 70 2.97 -27.59 1.30
C ASP A 70 2.47 -29.01 0.98
N THR A 71 1.26 -29.11 0.44
CA THR A 71 0.68 -30.40 0.01
C THR A 71 1.49 -31.05 -1.12
N ILE A 72 1.91 -30.27 -2.12
CA ILE A 72 2.71 -30.76 -3.26
C ILE A 72 4.09 -31.22 -2.79
N MET A 73 4.76 -30.39 -2.01
CA MET A 73 6.11 -30.64 -1.50
C MET A 73 6.13 -31.84 -0.56
N THR A 74 5.12 -32.02 0.30
CA THR A 74 5.01 -33.17 1.20
C THR A 74 4.73 -34.47 0.45
N LYS A 75 3.85 -34.44 -0.56
CA LYS A 75 3.43 -35.66 -1.28
C LYS A 75 4.45 -36.14 -2.32
N CYS A 76 5.42 -35.31 -2.73
CA CYS A 76 6.53 -35.59 -3.67
C CYS A 76 6.36 -36.87 -4.51
N ARG A 77 5.39 -36.86 -5.45
CA ARG A 77 5.04 -38.02 -6.29
C ARG A 77 5.99 -38.21 -7.48
N VAL A 78 6.97 -37.32 -7.63
CA VAL A 78 7.98 -37.28 -8.69
C VAL A 78 9.31 -36.95 -8.02
N ASP A 79 10.40 -37.56 -8.51
CA ASP A 79 11.75 -37.24 -8.08
C ASP A 79 12.11 -35.81 -8.52
N ASN A 80 11.92 -34.86 -7.61
CA ASN A 80 12.19 -33.44 -7.82
C ASN A 80 13.59 -33.05 -7.33
N THR A 81 14.48 -34.04 -7.14
CA THR A 81 15.84 -33.82 -6.65
C THR A 81 16.76 -33.53 -7.83
N TRP A 82 17.36 -32.34 -7.83
CA TRP A 82 18.37 -31.99 -8.82
C TRP A 82 19.73 -32.49 -8.34
N GLU A 83 20.32 -33.48 -9.02
CA GLU A 83 21.69 -33.95 -8.73
C GLU A 83 22.73 -32.84 -8.95
N THR A 84 22.48 -31.99 -9.93
CA THR A 84 23.29 -30.80 -10.24
C THR A 84 22.43 -29.57 -10.05
N PRO A 85 22.92 -28.50 -9.38
CA PRO A 85 22.12 -27.31 -9.15
C PRO A 85 21.58 -26.76 -10.48
N PRO A 86 20.33 -26.26 -10.51
CA PRO A 86 19.78 -25.65 -11.71
C PRO A 86 20.68 -24.50 -12.16
N PRO A 87 20.90 -24.35 -13.48
CA PRO A 87 21.84 -23.37 -14.01
C PRO A 87 21.42 -21.95 -13.62
N ASP A 88 22.37 -21.18 -13.08
CA ASP A 88 22.16 -19.80 -12.70
C ASP A 88 22.14 -18.90 -13.93
N PHE A 89 20.97 -18.33 -14.22
CA PHE A 89 20.74 -17.46 -15.38
C PHE A 89 21.52 -16.14 -15.32
N LEU A 90 22.04 -15.75 -14.15
CA LEU A 90 22.82 -14.53 -13.99
C LEU A 90 24.24 -14.65 -14.57
N HIS A 91 24.72 -15.88 -14.81
CA HIS A 91 26.04 -16.13 -15.39
C HIS A 91 25.88 -16.74 -16.79
N ARG A 92 26.33 -16.02 -17.82
CA ARG A 92 26.28 -16.45 -19.24
C ARG A 92 27.33 -17.53 -19.56
N ILE A 93 27.33 -18.61 -18.79
CA ILE A 93 28.20 -19.77 -18.95
C ILE A 93 27.33 -20.91 -19.50
N ALA A 94 27.88 -21.74 -20.39
CA ALA A 94 27.12 -22.83 -21.00
C ALA A 94 26.45 -23.72 -19.93
N MET A 95 25.12 -23.82 -20.02
CA MET A 95 24.22 -24.27 -18.93
C MET A 95 24.37 -25.73 -18.50
N PHE A 96 25.24 -26.51 -19.12
CA PHE A 96 25.43 -27.92 -18.80
C PHE A 96 26.92 -28.26 -18.84
N PRO A 97 27.53 -28.71 -17.72
CA PRO A 97 28.88 -29.26 -17.77
C PRO A 97 28.83 -30.52 -18.64
N VAL A 98 29.65 -30.56 -19.70
CA VAL A 98 29.81 -31.75 -20.53
C VAL A 98 30.40 -32.85 -19.65
N LYS A 99 29.57 -33.81 -19.20
CA LYS A 99 30.05 -35.00 -18.48
C LYS A 99 31.00 -35.75 -19.43
N ARG A 100 32.31 -35.61 -19.19
CA ARG A 100 33.32 -36.41 -19.88
C ARG A 100 33.04 -37.88 -19.55
N ARG A 101 32.69 -38.68 -20.57
CA ARG A 101 32.52 -40.12 -20.36
C ARG A 101 33.84 -40.68 -19.86
N LYS A 102 33.83 -41.40 -18.73
CA LYS A 102 35.00 -42.19 -18.34
C LYS A 102 35.23 -43.22 -19.44
N PRO A 103 36.47 -43.38 -19.94
CA PRO A 103 36.75 -44.44 -20.90
C PRO A 103 36.35 -45.78 -20.27
N PRO A 104 35.77 -46.71 -21.06
CA PRO A 104 35.34 -48.00 -20.52
C PRO A 104 36.55 -48.68 -19.88
N THR A 105 36.45 -48.99 -18.59
CA THR A 105 37.42 -49.86 -17.92
C THR A 105 37.27 -51.23 -18.55
N ILE A 106 38.20 -51.60 -19.43
CA ILE A 106 38.32 -52.97 -19.91
C ILE A 106 38.78 -53.77 -18.68
N GLU A 107 37.86 -54.46 -18.01
CA GLU A 107 38.24 -55.46 -17.03
C GLU A 107 39.02 -56.53 -17.79
N ALA A 108 40.31 -56.68 -17.45
CA ALA A 108 41.15 -57.72 -18.02
C ALA A 108 40.55 -59.07 -17.65
N VAL A 109 39.91 -59.73 -18.61
CA VAL A 109 39.49 -61.13 -18.50
C VAL A 109 40.78 -61.93 -18.35
N ALA A 110 41.05 -62.41 -17.13
CA ALA A 110 42.15 -63.33 -16.88
C ALA A 110 41.94 -64.59 -17.73
N PRO A 111 42.98 -65.12 -18.40
CA PRO A 111 42.82 -66.33 -19.19
C PRO A 111 42.44 -67.50 -18.28
N GLU A 112 41.26 -68.06 -18.49
CA GLU A 112 40.86 -69.30 -17.86
C GLU A 112 41.88 -70.40 -18.23
N SER A 113 42.42 -71.05 -17.20
CA SER A 113 43.43 -72.09 -17.36
C SER A 113 42.82 -73.32 -18.05
N PRO A 114 43.51 -73.97 -19.00
CA PRO A 114 42.99 -75.17 -19.64
C PRO A 114 42.81 -76.30 -18.63
N ASN A 115 41.60 -76.85 -18.57
CA ASN A 115 41.36 -78.12 -17.87
C ASN A 115 42.09 -79.23 -18.63
N TYR A 116 43.00 -79.92 -17.94
CA TYR A 116 43.61 -81.18 -18.39
C TYR A 116 42.76 -82.37 -17.95
#